data_AF-A0AAV6TI03-F1
#
_entry.id   AF-A0AAV6TI03-F1
#
_cell.length_a   1.000
_cell.length_b   1.000
_cell.length_c   1.000
_cell.angle_alpha   90.00
_cell.angle_beta   90.00
_cell.angle_gamma   90.00
#
_symmetry.space_group_name_H-M   'P 1'
#
loop_
_entity.id
_entity.type
_entity.pdbx_description
1 polymer ?
#
loop_
_entity_poly.entity_id
_entity_poly.type
_entity_poly.pdbx_seq_one_letter_code
_entity_poly.pdbx_strand_id
1 'polypeptide(L)' 'VRQGYQVQVYDEFVIRGNTAVLRCQVPSIVRDYVIVTTWEREDGVTIVSNVAN' A
#
# COMPACT_ATOMS: atom_id res chain seq x y z
N VAL A 1 -24.34 -5.64 7.70
CA VAL A 1 -23.92 -5.53 6.29
C VAL A 1 -22.46 -5.92 6.21
N ARG A 2 -22.08 -6.86 5.35
CA ARG A 2 -20.67 -7.18 5.08
C ARG A 2 -20.27 -6.34 3.86
N GLN A 3 -19.67 -5.19 4.09
CA GLN A 3 -19.13 -4.36 3.00
C GLN A 3 -17.73 -4.86 2.68
N GLY A 4 -17.52 -5.37 1.47
CA GLY A 4 -16.17 -5.63 0.98
C GLY A 4 -15.42 -4.31 0.85
N TYR A 5 -14.13 -4.31 1.19
CA TYR A 5 -13.24 -3.20 0.90
C TYR A 5 -12.23 -3.65 -0.16
N GLN A 6 -11.83 -2.71 -1.00
CA GLN A 6 -10.75 -2.91 -1.97
C GLN A 6 -9.65 -1.92 -1.67
N VAL A 7 -8.42 -2.39 -1.72
CA VAL A 7 -7.21 -1.59 -1.54
C VAL A 7 -6.61 -1.32 -2.92
N GLN A 8 -6.10 -0.10 -3.12
CA GLN A 8 -5.54 0.33 -4.40
C GLN A 8 -4.20 1.04 -4.20
N VAL A 9 -3.38 1.04 -5.24
CA VAL A 9 -2.15 1.85 -5.35
C VAL A 9 -2.29 2.63 -6.65
N TYR A 10 -1.95 3.91 -6.62
CA TYR A 10 -2.00 4.78 -7.80
C TYR A 10 -0.59 5.14 -8.26
N ASP A 11 -0.47 5.47 -9.54
CA ASP A 11 0.75 6.01 -10.11
C ASP A 11 1.05 7.39 -9.49
N GLU A 12 2.30 7.58 -9.06
CA GLU A 12 2.79 8.83 -8.49
C GLU A 12 3.83 9.45 -9.43
N PHE A 13 3.63 10.71 -9.80
CA PHE A 13 4.54 11.45 -10.67
C PHE A 13 5.53 12.26 -9.83
N VAL A 14 6.81 11.93 -9.93
CA VAL A 14 7.86 12.49 -9.07
C VAL A 14 8.99 13.05 -9.91
N ILE A 15 9.47 14.24 -9.56
CA ILE A 15 10.59 14.89 -10.24
C ILE A 15 11.89 14.13 -9.91
N ARG A 16 12.75 13.96 -10.92
CA ARG A 16 14.05 13.30 -10.77
C ARG A 16 14.88 13.95 -9.64
N GLY A 17 15.38 13.13 -8.73
CA GLY A 17 16.15 13.58 -7.56
C GLY A 17 15.33 13.70 -6.29
N ASN A 18 14.00 13.74 -6.38
CA ASN A 18 13.13 13.65 -5.22
C ASN A 18 12.87 12.20 -4.81
N THR A 19 12.50 12.02 -3.55
CA THR A 19 12.03 10.72 -3.05
C THR A 19 10.59 10.48 -3.51
N ALA A 20 10.36 9.36 -4.19
CA ALA A 20 9.02 8.89 -4.50
C ALA A 20 8.43 8.10 -3.34
N VAL A 21 7.14 8.29 -3.06
CA VAL A 21 6.41 7.57 -2.01
C VAL A 21 5.12 7.03 -2.60
N LEU A 22 5.06 5.71 -2.80
CA LEU A 22 3.82 5.01 -3.14
C LEU A 22 3.02 4.75 -1.86
N ARG A 23 1.69 4.88 -1.94
CA ARG A 23 0.79 4.67 -0.80
C ARG A 23 -0.27 3.64 -1.12
N CYS A 24 -0.42 2.71 -0.19
CA CYS A 24 -1.51 1.74 -0.18
C CYS A 24 -2.77 2.44 0.33
N GLN A 25 -3.72 2.72 -0.56
CA GLN A 25 -4.97 3.42 -0.24
C GLN A 25 -5.94 2.45 0.42
N VAL A 26 -5.96 2.50 1.76
CA VAL A 26 -6.89 1.75 2.60
C VAL A 26 -8.11 2.63 2.91
N PRO A 27 -9.34 2.16 2.65
CA PRO A 27 -10.55 2.91 2.99
C PRO A 27 -10.61 3.25 4.49
N SER A 28 -11.01 4.48 4.82
CA SER A 28 -10.98 4.99 6.20
C SER A 28 -11.74 4.13 7.20
N ILE A 29 -12.87 3.55 6.78
CA ILE A 29 -13.73 2.71 7.62
C ILE A 29 -13.04 1.44 8.14
N VAL A 30 -12.01 0.94 7.45
CA VAL A 30 -11.26 -0.25 7.86
C VAL A 30 -9.84 0.05 8.35
N ARG A 31 -9.41 1.31 8.30
CA ARG A 31 -8.02 1.72 8.54
C ARG A 31 -7.47 1.29 9.90
N ASP A 32 -8.31 1.28 10.93
CA ASP A 32 -7.88 0.91 12.29
C ASP A 32 -7.80 -0.61 12.51
N TYR A 33 -8.30 -1.40 11.56
CA TYR A 33 -8.39 -2.87 11.67
C TYR A 33 -7.45 -3.60 10.71
N VAL A 34 -6.74 -2.88 9.83
CA VAL A 34 -5.87 -3.48 8.83
C VAL A 34 -4.52 -2.77 8.80
N ILE A 35 -3.49 -3.52 8.43
CA ILE A 35 -2.13 -3.01 8.26
C ILE A 35 -1.57 -3.48 6.92
N VAL A 36 -0.64 -2.72 6.36
CA VAL A 36 0.07 -3.12 5.13
C VAL A 36 1.15 -4.13 5.49
N THR A 37 1.06 -5.33 4.94
CA THR A 37 1.95 -6.46 5.25
C THR A 37 3.09 -6.59 4.24
N THR A 38 2.79 -6.44 2.95
CA THR A 38 3.75 -6.63 1.86
C THR A 38 3.50 -5.64 0.72
N TRP A 39 4.56 -5.34 -0.02
CA TRP A 39 4.50 -4.73 -1.34
C TRP A 39 5.03 -5.72 -2.36
N GLU A 40 4.22 -6.03 -3.37
CA GLU A 40 4.57 -6.93 -4.46
C GLU A 40 4.90 -6.10 -5.71
N ARG A 41 6.07 -6.35 -6.27
CA ARG A 41 6.54 -5.69 -7.49
C ARG A 41 6.36 -6.64 -8.67
N GLU A 42 6.16 -6.08 -9.85
CA GLU A 42 5.96 -6.87 -11.09
C GLU A 42 7.18 -7.72 -11.47
N ASP A 43 8.38 -7.35 -10.99
CA ASP A 43 9.62 -8.13 -11.16
C ASP A 43 9.71 -9.34 -10.21
N GLY A 44 8.64 -9.64 -9.47
CA GLY A 44 8.56 -10.77 -8.54
C GLY A 44 9.19 -10.49 -7.16
N VAL A 45 9.65 -9.27 -6.90
CA VAL A 45 10.21 -8.90 -5.59
C VAL A 45 9.08 -8.58 -4.61
N THR A 46 9.11 -9.24 -3.45
CA THR A 46 8.23 -8.94 -2.31
C THR A 46 8.99 -8.19 -1.22
N ILE A 47 8.50 -7.02 -0.84
CA ILE A 47 9.02 -6.22 0.28
C ILE A 47 8.10 -6.42 1.47
N VAL A 48 8.58 -7.09 2.53
CA VAL A 48 7.80 -7.38 3.73
C VAL A 48 7.90 -6.20 4.70
N SER A 49 6.76 -5.78 5.25
CA SER A 49 6.67 -4.74 6.27
C SER A 49 7.26 -5.23 7.58
N ASN A 50 8.18 -4.44 8.14
CA ASN A 50 8.73 -4.68 9.47
C ASN A 50 7.78 -4.28 10.61
N VAL A 51 6.69 -3.57 10.29
CA VAL A 51 5.66 -3.13 11.26
C VAL A 51 4.58 -4.19 11.44
N ALA A 52 4.44 -5.10 10.47
CA ALA A 52 3.42 -6.17 10.49
C ALA A 52 3.92 -7.50 11.09
N ASN A 53 5.18 -7.55 11.55
CA ASN A 53 5.79 -8.70 12.23
C ASN A 53 5.72 -8.53 13.75
#